data_AF-A0A554JEV7-F1
#
_entry.id   AF-A0A554JEV7-F1
#
_cell.length_a   1.000
_cell.length_b   1.000
_cell.length_c   1.000
_cell.angle_alpha   90.00
_cell.angle_beta   90.00
_cell.angle_gamma   90.00
#
_symmetry.space_group_name_H-M   'P 1'
#
loop_
_entity.id
_entity.type
_entity.pdbx_description
1 polymer ?
#
loop_
_entity_poly.entity_id
_entity_poly.type
_entity_poly.pdbx_seq_one_letter_code
_entity_poly.pdbx_strand_id
1 'polypeptide(L)'
;MKRESDKTVVWKDYKGVQWLDAGNHEVWEYIVRLAKESYTRGFDELNFDYIRFPSDGNMNDIFYPMSEGRVKAEVIREFFSYLRESLAGTSAILSADLFGMTTTNKDDLNIGQILEYALPYFDYISPMVYPSHYPATFLGFANPAANPYEVVKYSMDEAYRRASTTPLKLRPWLQDFDIGADYDAEKVRAQMKAVYDAGLTSWMLWAPSNRYTKDALLPE
;
A
#
# COMPACT_ATOMS: atom_id res chain seq x y z
N MET A 1 -12.78 8.23 -13.48
CA MET A 1 -12.23 9.59 -13.72
C MET A 1 -12.51 10.06 -15.13
N LYS A 2 -12.55 11.38 -15.35
CA LYS A 2 -12.73 12.02 -16.67
C LYS A 2 -11.57 12.96 -16.97
N ARG A 3 -11.43 13.41 -18.21
CA ARG A 3 -10.49 14.49 -18.53
C ARG A 3 -11.04 15.83 -18.06
N GLU A 4 -10.20 16.71 -17.55
CA GLU A 4 -10.63 18.07 -17.18
C GLU A 4 -10.92 18.90 -18.43
N SER A 5 -10.08 18.76 -19.47
CA SER A 5 -10.26 19.40 -20.78
C SER A 5 -11.52 18.96 -21.53
N ASP A 6 -12.00 17.73 -21.28
CA ASP A 6 -13.24 17.19 -21.85
C ASP A 6 -13.85 16.16 -20.90
N LYS A 7 -14.79 16.61 -20.07
CA LYS A 7 -15.45 15.81 -19.02
C LYS A 7 -16.31 14.67 -19.57
N THR A 8 -16.48 14.55 -20.90
CA THR A 8 -17.15 13.41 -21.53
C THR A 8 -16.19 12.22 -21.70
N VAL A 9 -14.89 12.49 -21.88
CA VAL A 9 -13.86 11.49 -22.18
C VAL A 9 -13.32 10.87 -20.89
N VAL A 10 -13.18 9.54 -20.89
CA VAL A 10 -12.55 8.81 -19.77
C VAL A 10 -11.05 9.11 -19.75
N TRP A 11 -10.56 9.56 -18.60
CA TRP A 11 -9.13 9.73 -18.37
C TRP A 11 -8.46 8.37 -18.18
N LYS A 12 -7.22 8.23 -18.67
CA LYS A 12 -6.39 7.04 -18.56
C LYS A 12 -4.99 7.45 -18.14
N ASP A 13 -4.31 6.60 -17.36
CA ASP A 13 -2.90 6.80 -17.08
C ASP A 13 -2.02 6.49 -18.30
N TYR A 14 -0.70 6.64 -18.20
CA TYR A 14 0.22 6.36 -19.31
C TYR A 14 0.25 4.88 -19.72
N LYS A 15 -0.25 3.98 -18.87
CA LYS A 15 -0.42 2.54 -19.18
C LYS A 15 -1.79 2.24 -19.79
N GLY A 16 -2.64 3.24 -19.98
CA GLY A 16 -3.98 3.09 -20.54
C GLY A 16 -5.01 2.56 -19.55
N VAL A 17 -4.68 2.46 -18.26
CA VAL A 17 -5.58 1.96 -17.22
C VAL A 17 -6.63 3.03 -16.89
N GLN A 18 -7.86 2.57 -16.72
CA GLN A 18 -8.98 3.39 -16.29
C GLN A 18 -9.16 3.27 -14.78
N TRP A 19 -9.39 4.42 -14.13
CA TRP A 19 -9.52 4.49 -12.68
C TRP A 19 -10.95 4.87 -12.29
N LEU A 20 -11.47 4.18 -11.27
CA LEU A 20 -12.68 4.56 -10.57
C LEU A 20 -12.39 5.71 -9.61
N ASP A 21 -13.39 6.58 -9.39
CA ASP A 21 -13.24 7.68 -8.45
C ASP A 21 -13.23 7.17 -7.01
N ALA A 22 -12.17 7.48 -6.26
CA ALA A 22 -11.99 6.99 -4.89
C ALA A 22 -13.07 7.52 -3.93
N GLY A 23 -13.79 8.60 -4.29
CA GLY A 23 -14.94 9.11 -3.54
C GLY A 23 -16.29 8.60 -4.03
N ASN A 24 -16.33 7.64 -4.97
CA ASN A 24 -17.58 7.08 -5.46
C ASN A 24 -18.14 6.02 -4.49
N HIS A 25 -19.20 6.37 -3.77
CA HIS A 25 -19.85 5.46 -2.82
C HIS A 25 -20.44 4.20 -3.47
N GLU A 26 -20.89 4.24 -4.73
CA GLU A 26 -21.36 3.02 -5.43
C GLU A 26 -20.21 2.00 -5.60
N VAL A 27 -18.98 2.50 -5.78
CA VAL A 27 -17.77 1.66 -5.84
C VAL A 27 -17.45 1.10 -4.45
N TRP A 28 -17.62 1.90 -3.40
CA TRP A 28 -17.42 1.44 -2.02
C TRP A 28 -18.40 0.32 -1.65
N GLU A 29 -19.68 0.49 -1.96
CA GLU A 29 -20.72 -0.53 -1.77
C GLU A 29 -20.41 -1.81 -2.55
N TYR A 30 -19.93 -1.68 -3.78
CA TYR A 30 -19.50 -2.82 -4.58
C TYR A 30 -18.32 -3.57 -3.94
N ILE A 31 -17.29 -2.85 -3.48
CA ILE A 31 -16.14 -3.45 -2.78
C ILE A 31 -16.58 -4.17 -1.51
N VAL A 32 -17.47 -3.57 -0.71
CA VAL A 32 -18.02 -4.20 0.51
C VAL A 32 -18.78 -5.48 0.18
N ARG A 33 -19.57 -5.51 -0.90
CA ARG A 33 -20.28 -6.73 -1.32
C ARG A 33 -19.30 -7.85 -1.68
N LEU A 34 -18.25 -7.54 -2.42
CA LEU A 34 -17.20 -8.51 -2.75
C LEU A 34 -16.46 -8.98 -1.49
N ALA A 35 -16.12 -8.07 -0.57
CA ALA A 35 -15.48 -8.40 0.70
C ALA A 35 -16.30 -9.39 1.53
N LYS A 36 -17.62 -9.16 1.66
CA LYS A 36 -18.54 -10.06 2.38
C LYS A 36 -18.67 -11.42 1.70
N GLU A 37 -18.73 -11.44 0.37
CA GLU A 37 -18.75 -12.70 -0.39
C GLU A 37 -17.44 -13.48 -0.19
N SER A 38 -16.28 -12.83 -0.34
CA SER A 38 -14.96 -13.45 -0.10
C SER A 38 -14.87 -14.04 1.31
N TYR A 39 -15.28 -13.29 2.33
CA TYR A 39 -15.30 -13.81 3.70
C TYR A 39 -16.22 -15.03 3.83
N THR A 40 -17.41 -15.00 3.22
CA THR A 40 -18.35 -16.14 3.22
C THR A 40 -17.79 -17.38 2.50
N ARG A 41 -16.84 -17.20 1.57
CA ARG A 41 -16.14 -18.30 0.90
C ARG A 41 -15.01 -18.91 1.74
N GLY A 42 -14.71 -18.35 2.91
CA GLY A 42 -13.72 -18.88 3.85
C GLY A 42 -12.36 -18.19 3.82
N PHE A 43 -12.25 -17.00 3.23
CA PHE A 43 -11.04 -16.18 3.40
C PHE A 43 -11.09 -15.48 4.76
N ASP A 44 -10.11 -15.77 5.63
CA ASP A 44 -10.08 -15.26 7.00
C ASP A 44 -9.56 -13.81 7.12
N GLU A 45 -8.79 -13.36 6.12
CA GLU A 45 -8.28 -12.00 6.00
C GLU A 45 -8.71 -11.37 4.67
N LEU A 46 -9.17 -10.12 4.75
CA LEU A 46 -9.49 -9.26 3.62
C LEU A 46 -8.43 -8.16 3.51
N ASN A 47 -7.48 -8.37 2.59
CA ASN A 47 -6.43 -7.42 2.28
C ASN A 47 -6.85 -6.50 1.12
N PHE A 48 -6.85 -5.20 1.37
CA PHE A 48 -7.26 -4.18 0.40
C PHE A 48 -6.03 -3.45 -0.14
N ASP A 49 -5.77 -3.61 -1.43
CA ASP A 49 -4.71 -2.91 -2.17
C ASP A 49 -5.31 -1.82 -3.09
N TYR A 50 -4.45 -0.94 -3.60
CA TYR A 50 -4.80 0.17 -4.50
C TYR A 50 -5.84 1.15 -3.93
N ILE A 51 -5.88 1.29 -2.60
CA ILE A 51 -6.76 2.25 -1.92
C ILE A 51 -6.17 3.67 -2.00
N ARG A 52 -6.22 4.27 -3.19
CA ARG A 52 -5.57 5.55 -3.49
C ARG A 52 -6.09 6.23 -4.74
N PHE A 53 -5.73 7.50 -4.91
CA PHE A 53 -5.83 8.21 -6.17
C PHE A 53 -4.68 7.83 -7.15
N PRO A 54 -4.87 8.05 -8.47
CA PRO A 54 -3.83 7.79 -9.46
C PRO A 54 -2.56 8.60 -9.17
N SER A 55 -1.42 8.02 -9.50
CA SER A 55 -0.08 8.59 -9.29
C SER A 55 0.69 8.82 -10.58
N ASP A 56 0.13 8.41 -11.72
CA ASP A 56 0.77 8.42 -13.03
C ASP A 56 -0.24 8.78 -14.12
N GLY A 57 0.22 9.27 -15.28
CA GLY A 57 -0.63 9.83 -16.33
C GLY A 57 -0.60 11.36 -16.39
N ASN A 58 -1.44 11.96 -17.24
CA ASN A 58 -1.55 13.41 -17.31
C ASN A 58 -2.34 13.95 -16.10
N MET A 59 -1.66 14.11 -14.98
CA MET A 59 -2.24 14.57 -13.71
C MET A 59 -2.77 16.01 -13.74
N ASN A 60 -2.40 16.80 -14.76
CA ASN A 60 -2.93 18.15 -14.96
C ASN A 60 -4.30 18.15 -15.67
N ASP A 61 -4.69 17.02 -16.28
CA ASP A 61 -5.92 16.88 -17.07
C ASP A 61 -6.89 15.88 -16.42
N ILE A 62 -6.71 15.53 -15.15
CA ILE A 62 -7.59 14.58 -14.47
C ILE A 62 -8.72 15.31 -13.72
N PHE A 63 -9.96 14.89 -13.98
CA PHE A 63 -11.15 15.34 -13.27
C PHE A 63 -11.74 14.19 -12.44
N TYR A 64 -12.15 14.51 -11.21
CA TYR A 64 -12.70 13.59 -10.22
C TYR A 64 -14.18 13.93 -9.95
N PRO A 65 -15.15 13.40 -10.72
CA PRO A 65 -16.55 13.81 -10.61
C PRO A 65 -17.16 13.57 -9.21
N MET A 66 -16.72 12.54 -8.49
CA MET A 66 -17.27 12.19 -7.17
C MET A 66 -16.41 12.71 -6.02
N SER A 67 -15.20 13.19 -6.32
CA SER A 67 -14.27 13.79 -5.34
C SER A 67 -13.95 15.26 -5.62
N GLU A 68 -14.74 15.95 -6.44
CA GLU A 68 -14.49 17.34 -6.83
C GLU A 68 -14.43 18.25 -5.59
N GLY A 69 -13.35 19.03 -5.49
CA GLY A 69 -13.11 19.95 -4.36
C GLY A 69 -12.81 19.28 -3.02
N ARG A 70 -12.75 17.94 -2.96
CA ARG A 70 -12.47 17.20 -1.71
C ARG A 70 -10.98 16.98 -1.52
N VAL A 71 -10.53 17.00 -0.26
CA VAL A 71 -9.16 16.66 0.10
C VAL A 71 -8.98 15.15 -0.05
N LYS A 72 -8.03 14.73 -0.90
CA LYS A 72 -7.81 13.30 -1.24
C LYS A 72 -7.60 12.43 0.00
N ALA A 73 -6.78 12.89 0.94
CA ALA A 73 -6.53 12.17 2.19
C ALA A 73 -7.81 11.94 3.01
N GLU A 74 -8.73 12.90 3.00
CA GLU A 74 -10.02 12.79 3.69
C GLU A 74 -10.94 11.80 2.99
N VAL A 75 -10.99 11.82 1.65
CA VAL A 75 -11.76 10.83 0.87
C VAL A 75 -11.30 9.40 1.19
N ILE A 76 -9.99 9.16 1.21
CA ILE A 76 -9.44 7.84 1.53
C ILE A 76 -9.69 7.46 3.00
N ARG A 77 -9.57 8.41 3.94
CA ARG A 77 -9.90 8.19 5.36
C ARG A 77 -11.36 7.80 5.56
N GLU A 78 -12.28 8.47 4.88
CA GLU A 78 -13.70 8.15 4.92
C GLU A 78 -13.98 6.75 4.36
N PHE A 79 -13.30 6.38 3.26
CA PHE A 79 -13.40 5.02 2.74
C PHE A 79 -12.89 3.97 3.73
N PHE A 80 -11.80 4.23 4.45
CA PHE A 80 -11.31 3.35 5.51
C PHE A 80 -12.35 3.16 6.63
N SER A 81 -12.96 4.25 7.10
CA SER A 81 -14.05 4.20 8.09
C SER A 81 -15.23 3.39 7.56
N TYR A 82 -15.66 3.66 6.32
CA TYR A 82 -16.76 2.97 5.67
C TYR A 82 -16.53 1.46 5.56
N LEU A 83 -15.31 1.03 5.19
CA LEU A 83 -14.96 -0.40 5.15
C LEU A 83 -15.07 -1.04 6.54
N ARG A 84 -14.48 -0.43 7.57
CA ARG A 84 -14.51 -0.96 8.94
C ARG A 84 -15.95 -1.06 9.46
N GLU A 85 -16.75 -0.02 9.30
CA GLU A 85 -18.15 0.00 9.72
C GLU A 85 -18.99 -1.03 8.99
N SER A 86 -18.84 -1.10 7.66
CA SER A 86 -19.63 -2.01 6.81
C SER A 86 -19.32 -3.49 7.04
N LEU A 87 -18.13 -3.80 7.57
CA LEU A 87 -17.65 -5.15 7.87
C LEU A 87 -17.64 -5.48 9.37
N ALA A 88 -18.08 -4.57 10.25
CA ALA A 88 -18.04 -4.76 11.70
C ALA A 88 -18.84 -5.97 12.22
N GLY A 89 -19.82 -6.45 11.44
CA GLY A 89 -20.58 -7.68 11.76
C GLY A 89 -19.88 -8.98 11.36
N THR A 90 -18.69 -8.90 10.75
CA THR A 90 -17.86 -10.05 10.39
C THR A 90 -16.69 -10.18 11.37
N SER A 91 -16.10 -11.36 11.51
CA SER A 91 -14.83 -11.56 12.21
C SER A 91 -13.63 -11.54 11.26
N ALA A 92 -13.78 -10.98 10.06
CA ALA A 92 -12.71 -10.85 9.09
C ALA A 92 -11.59 -9.96 9.65
N ILE A 93 -10.34 -10.41 9.52
CA ILE A 93 -9.18 -9.54 9.71
C ILE A 93 -9.12 -8.60 8.51
N LEU A 94 -9.02 -7.29 8.76
CA LEU A 94 -8.88 -6.31 7.68
C LEU A 94 -7.45 -5.81 7.62
N SER A 95 -6.87 -5.81 6.42
CA SER A 95 -5.56 -5.20 6.19
C SER A 95 -5.56 -4.26 4.99
N ALA A 96 -4.68 -3.28 5.00
CA ALA A 96 -4.56 -2.29 3.93
C ALA A 96 -3.12 -2.17 3.44
N ASP A 97 -2.95 -2.23 2.14
CA ASP A 97 -1.67 -1.98 1.49
C ASP A 97 -1.51 -0.48 1.23
N LEU A 98 -0.42 0.07 1.75
CA LEU A 98 -0.06 1.48 1.57
C LEU A 98 1.22 1.58 0.74
N PHE A 99 1.38 2.70 0.05
CA PHE A 99 2.61 2.99 -0.68
C PHE A 99 3.80 3.04 0.30
N GLY A 100 4.94 2.44 -0.04
CA GLY A 100 6.10 2.35 0.87
C GLY A 100 6.53 3.70 1.45
N MET A 101 6.52 4.75 0.63
CA MET A 101 6.87 6.12 1.04
C MET A 101 5.94 6.71 2.12
N THR A 102 4.73 6.17 2.33
CA THR A 102 3.86 6.60 3.44
C THR A 102 4.50 6.34 4.81
N THR A 103 5.48 5.44 4.90
CA THR A 103 6.23 5.16 6.13
C THR A 103 7.04 6.37 6.59
N THR A 104 7.60 7.13 5.66
CA THR A 104 8.49 8.28 5.92
C THR A 104 7.83 9.62 5.67
N ASN A 105 6.88 9.69 4.73
CA ASN A 105 6.18 10.92 4.37
C ASN A 105 4.94 11.15 5.22
N LYS A 106 4.74 12.40 5.65
CA LYS A 106 3.58 12.85 6.42
C LYS A 106 2.50 13.51 5.56
N ASP A 107 2.84 13.85 4.31
CA ASP A 107 1.84 14.24 3.32
C ASP A 107 1.14 13.01 2.75
N ASP A 108 0.16 13.23 1.90
CA ASP A 108 -0.63 12.17 1.27
C ASP A 108 -0.03 11.68 -0.05
N LEU A 109 1.20 12.12 -0.38
CA LEU A 109 1.89 11.90 -1.66
C LEU A 109 1.04 12.26 -2.90
N ASN A 110 0.02 13.10 -2.74
CA ASN A 110 -1.01 13.40 -3.74
C ASN A 110 -1.83 12.17 -4.21
N ILE A 111 -1.73 11.05 -3.48
CA ILE A 111 -2.49 9.81 -3.71
C ILE A 111 -3.54 9.57 -2.62
N GLY A 112 -3.63 10.44 -1.61
CA GLY A 112 -4.60 10.36 -0.53
C GLY A 112 -4.23 9.39 0.61
N GLN A 113 -3.06 8.76 0.59
CA GLN A 113 -2.69 7.80 1.64
C GLN A 113 -1.86 8.48 2.74
N ILE A 114 -2.35 8.39 3.98
CA ILE A 114 -1.62 8.79 5.19
C ILE A 114 -1.62 7.61 6.15
N LEU A 115 -0.45 7.21 6.65
CA LEU A 115 -0.28 6.06 7.53
C LEU A 115 -1.21 6.14 8.75
N GLU A 116 -1.21 7.28 9.42
CA GLU A 116 -2.00 7.54 10.64
C GLU A 116 -3.51 7.47 10.39
N TYR A 117 -3.96 7.72 9.15
CA TYR A 117 -5.37 7.64 8.80
C TYR A 117 -5.85 6.20 8.66
N ALA A 118 -4.97 5.24 8.36
CA ALA A 118 -5.33 3.84 8.21
C ALA A 118 -5.31 3.07 9.55
N LEU A 119 -4.38 3.40 10.46
CA LEU A 119 -4.16 2.67 11.73
C LEU A 119 -5.43 2.41 12.59
N PRO A 120 -6.41 3.32 12.68
CA PRO A 120 -7.63 3.09 13.46
C PRO A 120 -8.58 2.08 12.83
N TYR A 121 -8.52 1.86 11.51
CA TYR A 121 -9.55 1.14 10.76
C TYR A 121 -9.12 -0.24 10.29
N PHE A 122 -7.83 -0.58 10.35
CA PHE A 122 -7.32 -1.89 9.95
C PHE A 122 -6.61 -2.62 11.09
N ASP A 123 -6.64 -3.94 11.03
CA ASP A 123 -5.97 -4.84 11.96
C ASP A 123 -4.48 -4.94 11.62
N TYR A 124 -4.16 -4.95 10.32
CA TYR A 124 -2.79 -4.84 9.81
C TYR A 124 -2.64 -3.74 8.75
N ILE A 125 -1.49 -3.08 8.74
CA ILE A 125 -1.10 -2.13 7.69
C ILE A 125 0.14 -2.68 7.01
N SER A 126 0.11 -2.76 5.69
CA SER A 126 1.15 -3.39 4.88
C SER A 126 1.79 -2.38 3.93
N PRO A 127 2.71 -1.52 4.40
CA PRO A 127 3.45 -0.65 3.50
C PRO A 127 4.28 -1.48 2.52
N MET A 128 4.17 -1.17 1.24
CA MET A 128 4.93 -1.81 0.15
C MET A 128 6.34 -1.22 0.07
N VAL A 129 7.23 -1.65 0.96
CA VAL A 129 8.60 -1.13 1.11
C VAL A 129 9.58 -1.81 0.14
N TYR A 130 9.21 -1.89 -1.13
CA TYR A 130 10.06 -2.47 -2.18
C TYR A 130 11.22 -1.53 -2.49
N PRO A 131 12.49 -1.87 -2.17
CA PRO A 131 13.60 -0.92 -2.29
C PRO A 131 13.78 -0.40 -3.72
N SER A 132 13.42 -1.19 -4.73
CA SER A 132 13.44 -0.78 -6.13
C SER A 132 12.45 0.32 -6.54
N HIS A 133 11.45 0.59 -5.71
CA HIS A 133 10.41 1.59 -5.97
C HIS A 133 10.67 2.91 -5.25
N TYR A 134 11.76 3.01 -4.50
CA TYR A 134 12.22 4.25 -3.89
C TYR A 134 13.01 5.06 -4.92
N PRO A 135 12.92 6.41 -4.89
CA PRO A 135 13.62 7.25 -5.84
C PRO A 135 15.14 7.09 -5.69
N ALA A 136 15.87 7.22 -6.79
CA ALA A 136 17.32 7.40 -6.72
C ALA A 136 17.63 8.56 -5.76
N THR A 137 18.72 8.43 -5.00
CA THR A 137 19.13 9.31 -3.89
C THR A 137 18.35 9.16 -2.57
N PHE A 138 17.36 8.27 -2.49
CA PHE A 138 16.78 7.93 -1.19
C PHE A 138 17.87 7.40 -0.25
N LEU A 139 17.99 8.01 0.94
CA LEU A 139 19.09 7.79 1.90
C LEU A 139 20.51 8.03 1.35
N GLY A 140 20.63 8.82 0.28
CA GLY A 140 21.90 9.07 -0.39
C GLY A 140 22.38 7.93 -1.30
N PHE A 141 21.60 6.86 -1.46
CA PHE A 141 21.96 5.76 -2.35
C PHE A 141 21.68 6.11 -3.80
N ALA A 142 22.66 5.88 -4.68
CA ALA A 142 22.44 5.96 -6.13
C ALA A 142 21.40 4.93 -6.60
N ASN A 143 21.41 3.74 -5.99
CA ASN A 143 20.44 2.67 -6.24
C ASN A 143 19.93 2.09 -4.90
N PRO A 144 18.75 2.51 -4.44
CA PRO A 144 18.14 1.93 -3.24
C PRO A 144 17.89 0.42 -3.33
N ALA A 145 17.64 -0.12 -4.53
CA ALA A 145 17.42 -1.56 -4.73
C ALA A 145 18.62 -2.43 -4.32
N ALA A 146 19.83 -1.87 -4.38
CA ALA A 146 21.06 -2.54 -3.99
C ALA A 146 21.36 -2.47 -2.47
N ASN A 147 20.58 -1.68 -1.72
CA ASN A 147 20.76 -1.47 -0.27
C ASN A 147 19.45 -1.81 0.48
N PRO A 148 18.94 -3.05 0.33
CA PRO A 148 17.58 -3.39 0.78
C PRO A 148 17.42 -3.39 2.30
N TYR A 149 18.47 -3.72 3.07
CA TYR A 149 18.43 -3.65 4.53
C TYR A 149 18.18 -2.22 5.00
N GLU A 150 18.98 -1.27 4.52
CA GLU A 150 18.95 0.13 4.95
C GLU A 150 17.63 0.80 4.59
N VAL A 151 17.13 0.55 3.38
CA VAL A 151 15.85 1.11 2.91
C VAL A 151 14.70 0.59 3.78
N VAL A 152 14.59 -0.73 3.97
CA VAL A 152 13.51 -1.31 4.78
C VAL A 152 13.65 -0.90 6.24
N LYS A 153 14.87 -0.92 6.80
CA LYS A 153 15.11 -0.58 8.21
C LYS A 153 14.68 0.85 8.51
N TYR A 154 15.14 1.81 7.70
CA TYR A 154 14.80 3.21 7.88
C TYR A 154 13.31 3.46 7.74
N SER A 155 12.68 2.92 6.69
CA SER A 155 11.24 3.07 6.48
C SER A 155 10.44 2.48 7.63
N MET A 156 10.78 1.27 8.08
CA MET A 156 10.03 0.61 9.15
C MET A 156 10.29 1.21 10.52
N ASP A 157 11.47 1.78 10.80
CA ASP A 157 11.73 2.55 12.03
C ASP A 157 10.84 3.79 12.12
N GLU A 158 10.73 4.55 11.02
CA GLU A 158 9.87 5.73 10.99
C GLU A 158 8.40 5.36 11.11
N ALA A 159 7.96 4.31 10.40
CA ALA A 159 6.59 3.80 10.53
C ALA A 159 6.31 3.31 11.96
N TYR A 160 7.24 2.58 12.59
CA TYR A 160 7.11 2.10 13.96
C TYR A 160 6.91 3.28 14.92
N ARG A 161 7.77 4.31 14.82
CA ARG A 161 7.68 5.52 15.66
C ARG A 161 6.35 6.25 15.46
N ARG A 162 5.85 6.31 14.23
CA ARG A 162 4.59 7.00 13.87
C ARG A 162 3.34 6.21 14.27
N ALA A 163 3.39 4.89 14.18
CA ALA A 163 2.31 4.00 14.63
C ALA A 163 2.14 4.00 16.16
N SER A 164 3.13 4.53 16.89
CA SER A 164 3.08 4.91 18.30
C SER A 164 2.64 3.77 19.22
N THR A 165 1.37 3.68 19.57
CA THR A 165 0.83 2.66 20.49
C THR A 165 0.44 1.36 19.79
N THR A 166 0.44 1.33 18.46
CA THR A 166 0.03 0.17 17.64
C THR A 166 1.07 -0.29 16.61
N PRO A 167 2.39 -0.22 16.88
CA PRO A 167 3.40 -0.51 15.86
C PRO A 167 3.36 -1.96 15.36
N LEU A 168 2.89 -2.91 16.19
CA LEU A 168 2.77 -4.32 15.80
C LEU A 168 1.66 -4.60 14.79
N LYS A 169 0.85 -3.59 14.42
CA LYS A 169 -0.04 -3.68 13.25
C LYS A 169 0.73 -3.60 11.93
N LEU A 170 1.97 -3.11 11.94
CA LEU A 170 2.78 -2.99 10.73
C LEU A 170 3.27 -4.37 10.28
N ARG A 171 2.94 -4.73 9.04
CA ARG A 171 3.32 -5.97 8.38
C ARG A 171 3.71 -5.68 6.93
N PRO A 172 4.91 -5.15 6.67
CA PRO A 172 5.29 -4.67 5.34
C PRO A 172 5.34 -5.78 4.30
N TRP A 173 5.05 -5.40 3.06
CA TRP A 173 5.41 -6.20 1.89
C TRP A 173 6.88 -5.94 1.52
N LEU A 174 7.65 -7.01 1.35
CA LEU A 174 9.07 -7.00 0.99
C LEU A 174 9.26 -7.52 -0.44
N GLN A 175 10.34 -7.10 -1.08
CA GLN A 175 10.64 -7.41 -2.48
C GLN A 175 11.35 -8.77 -2.62
N ASP A 176 10.85 -9.62 -3.52
CA ASP A 176 11.50 -10.87 -3.95
C ASP A 176 11.45 -10.97 -5.49
N PHE A 177 11.84 -9.88 -6.18
CA PHE A 177 11.86 -9.78 -7.64
C PHE A 177 12.99 -8.86 -8.12
N ASP A 178 13.44 -9.08 -9.36
CA ASP A 178 14.65 -8.46 -9.92
C ASP A 178 14.36 -7.14 -10.66
N ILE A 179 13.86 -6.14 -9.93
CA ILE A 179 13.79 -4.75 -10.42
C ILE A 179 14.85 -3.94 -9.68
N GLY A 180 15.69 -3.22 -10.42
CA GLY A 180 16.75 -2.35 -9.88
C GLY A 180 17.98 -3.09 -9.35
N ALA A 181 17.86 -4.34 -8.92
CA ALA A 181 18.95 -5.24 -8.55
C ALA A 181 18.46 -6.70 -8.59
N ASP A 182 19.39 -7.67 -8.64
CA ASP A 182 19.07 -9.10 -8.53
C ASP A 182 18.84 -9.47 -7.05
N TYR A 183 17.71 -10.10 -6.74
CA TYR A 183 17.30 -10.48 -5.38
C TYR A 183 17.58 -11.97 -5.14
N ASP A 184 18.74 -12.21 -4.55
CA ASP A 184 19.14 -13.51 -4.01
C ASP A 184 18.66 -13.69 -2.56
N ALA A 185 18.96 -14.86 -1.99
CA ALA A 185 18.58 -15.19 -0.61
C ALA A 185 19.17 -14.20 0.42
N GLU A 186 20.33 -13.61 0.15
CA GLU A 186 20.96 -12.64 1.04
C GLU A 186 20.17 -11.34 1.08
N LYS A 187 19.83 -10.77 -0.07
CA LYS A 187 19.03 -9.53 -0.14
C LYS A 187 17.62 -9.70 0.40
N VAL A 188 16.99 -10.85 0.16
CA VAL A 188 15.67 -11.16 0.70
C VAL A 188 15.74 -11.25 2.23
N ARG A 189 16.71 -11.99 2.80
CA ARG A 189 16.92 -12.08 4.25
C ARG A 189 17.31 -10.75 4.88
N ALA A 190 18.04 -9.90 4.17
CA ALA A 190 18.42 -8.58 4.64
C ALA A 190 17.17 -7.73 4.95
N GLN A 191 16.13 -7.78 4.12
CA GLN A 191 14.87 -7.10 4.39
C GLN A 191 14.14 -7.69 5.60
N MET A 192 14.06 -9.03 5.71
CA MET A 192 13.44 -9.70 6.86
C MET A 192 14.14 -9.30 8.17
N LYS A 193 15.47 -9.31 8.16
CA LYS A 193 16.30 -8.86 9.29
C LYS A 193 16.00 -7.40 9.64
N ALA A 194 15.89 -6.52 8.65
CA ALA A 194 15.56 -5.12 8.87
C ALA A 194 14.20 -4.93 9.56
N VAL A 195 13.18 -5.72 9.20
CA VAL A 195 11.87 -5.72 9.87
C VAL A 195 12.00 -6.12 11.35
N TYR A 196 12.74 -7.20 11.64
CA TYR A 196 12.96 -7.64 13.02
C TYR A 196 13.76 -6.62 13.85
N ASP A 197 14.80 -6.03 13.27
CA ASP A 197 15.63 -5.02 13.94
C ASP A 197 14.87 -3.69 14.14
N ALA A 198 13.79 -3.45 13.38
CA ALA A 198 12.85 -2.34 13.63
C ALA A 198 11.88 -2.64 14.79
N GLY A 199 11.95 -3.83 15.41
CA GLY A 199 11.07 -4.25 16.49
C GLY A 199 9.73 -4.82 16.03
N LEU A 200 9.57 -5.10 14.73
CA LEU A 200 8.39 -5.72 14.15
C LEU A 200 8.55 -7.23 14.09
N THR A 201 7.43 -7.95 14.00
CA THR A 201 7.39 -9.41 14.13
C THR A 201 6.84 -10.12 12.90
N SER A 202 6.34 -9.38 11.90
CA SER A 202 5.69 -9.96 10.73
C SER A 202 5.98 -9.15 9.47
N TRP A 203 5.96 -9.83 8.33
CA TRP A 203 6.16 -9.29 6.98
C TRP A 203 5.50 -10.24 5.97
N MET A 204 5.39 -9.80 4.71
CA MET A 204 4.95 -10.61 3.58
C MET A 204 5.94 -10.45 2.42
N LEU A 205 6.14 -11.48 1.58
CA LEU A 205 6.96 -11.39 0.38
C LEU A 205 6.09 -11.23 -0.86
N TRP A 206 6.48 -10.33 -1.75
CA TRP A 206 5.86 -10.20 -3.06
C TRP A 206 6.85 -10.50 -4.19
N ALA A 207 6.39 -11.31 -5.13
CA ALA A 207 7.02 -11.57 -6.41
C ALA A 207 5.93 -11.67 -7.48
N PRO A 208 5.90 -10.81 -8.52
CA PRO A 208 4.83 -10.84 -9.54
C PRO A 208 4.81 -12.15 -10.35
N SER A 209 5.92 -12.88 -10.36
CA SER A 209 6.03 -14.21 -10.96
C SER A 209 5.39 -15.33 -10.12
N ASN A 210 5.04 -15.05 -8.86
CA ASN A 210 4.71 -16.04 -7.82
C ASN A 210 5.79 -17.12 -7.64
N ARG A 211 7.05 -16.81 -7.99
CA ARG A 211 8.21 -17.65 -7.70
C ARG A 211 9.05 -16.94 -6.66
N TYR A 212 9.23 -17.58 -5.53
CA TYR A 212 9.93 -17.03 -4.38
C TYR A 212 11.29 -17.68 -4.19
N THR A 213 12.23 -16.91 -3.64
CA THR A 213 13.58 -17.35 -3.29
C THR A 213 13.52 -18.28 -2.08
N LYS A 214 13.32 -19.58 -2.32
CA LYS A 214 13.15 -20.59 -1.27
C LYS A 214 14.30 -20.60 -0.26
N ASP A 215 15.53 -20.45 -0.73
CA ASP A 215 16.71 -20.43 0.11
C ASP A 215 16.75 -19.23 1.07
N ALA A 216 15.91 -18.20 0.88
CA ALA A 216 15.77 -17.11 1.84
C ALA A 216 14.93 -17.51 3.07
N LEU A 217 13.94 -18.38 2.87
CA LEU A 217 12.98 -18.81 3.88
C LEU A 217 13.61 -19.85 4.81
N LEU A 218 13.28 -19.78 6.10
CA LEU A 218 13.65 -20.85 7.02
C LEU A 218 12.86 -22.12 6.65
N PRO A 219 13.47 -23.31 6.78
CA PRO A 219 12.69 -24.55 6.70
C PRO A 219 11.62 -24.57 7.79
N GLU A 220 10.43 -25.06 7.45
CA GLU A 220 9.37 -25.39 8.41
C GLU A 220 9.79 -26.48 9.40
#